data_AF-A0A962ZQR6-F1
#
_entry.id   AF-A0A962ZQR6-F1
#
_cell.length_a   1.000
_cell.length_b   1.000
_cell.length_c   1.000
_cell.angle_alpha   90.00
_cell.angle_beta   90.00
_cell.angle_gamma   90.00
#
_symmetry.space_group_name_H-M   'P 1'
#
loop_
_entity.id
_entity.type
_entity.pdbx_description
1 polymer ?
#
loop_
_entity_poly.entity_id
_entity_poly.type
_entity_poly.pdbx_seq_one_letter_code
_entity_poly.pdbx_strand_id
1 'polypeptide(L)'
;DMTRISFVNTLFGNEDRKRRQRRHARFINETMMATLLGAAVSDALEDGRVVSGVGGQFDFVSMAHSLQDAYSILMLPATRVKNGTLASNIRWSYGHSTVPRHHRDIYITQYGIAATRGKTDAQTIDAMLQITDSAFQAGLIDAAWKARKLAAGYRLPPEAANNHVQIINDIFSRPQFRASFPEYPLGTDLTATEQRLSVALEWLQRSSGNASGKLRLALGALMHGNASAHDAAMTRLGLDRVSGLGERMQRRLVGFALQKTGQGI
;
A
#
# COMPACT_ATOMS: atom_id res chain seq x y z
N ASP A 1 -15.66 0.67 30.23
CA ASP A 1 -14.74 -0.48 30.29
C ASP A 1 -14.03 -0.74 28.98
N MET A 2 -12.70 -0.82 29.03
CA MET A 2 -11.89 -1.29 27.91
C MET A 2 -11.91 -2.83 27.88
N THR A 3 -12.35 -3.41 26.77
CA THR A 3 -12.30 -4.87 26.54
C THR A 3 -11.03 -5.26 25.79
N ARG A 4 -10.53 -6.49 25.99
CA ARG A 4 -9.40 -7.03 25.21
C ARG A 4 -9.69 -7.00 23.72
N ILE A 5 -8.66 -6.76 22.91
CA ILE A 5 -8.79 -6.70 21.44
C ILE A 5 -9.36 -7.99 20.82
N SER A 6 -9.11 -9.14 21.46
CA SER A 6 -9.68 -10.44 21.06
C SER A 6 -11.21 -10.48 21.10
N PHE A 7 -11.86 -9.63 21.91
CA PHE A 7 -13.31 -9.49 21.93
C PHE A 7 -13.84 -8.92 20.60
N VAL A 8 -13.11 -7.99 19.99
CA VAL A 8 -13.48 -7.37 18.72
C VAL A 8 -13.12 -8.29 17.55
N ASN A 9 -11.92 -8.85 17.57
CA ASN A 9 -11.34 -9.55 16.41
C ASN A 9 -11.91 -10.94 16.16
N THR A 10 -12.63 -11.53 17.12
CA THR A 10 -13.20 -12.88 16.98
C THR A 10 -14.70 -12.92 17.27
N LEU A 11 -15.36 -14.00 16.86
CA LEU A 11 -16.72 -14.34 17.30
C LEU A 11 -16.74 -15.03 18.66
N PHE A 12 -15.59 -15.51 19.15
CA PHE A 12 -15.50 -16.22 20.42
C PHE A 12 -15.99 -15.37 21.61
N GLY A 13 -16.81 -15.98 22.46
CA GLY A 13 -17.47 -15.31 23.57
C GLY A 13 -18.61 -14.38 23.12
N ASN A 14 -19.83 -14.68 23.57
CA ASN A 14 -21.07 -13.96 23.20
C ASN A 14 -21.35 -13.95 21.68
N GLU A 15 -21.13 -15.08 21.01
CA GLU A 15 -21.26 -15.21 19.56
C GLU A 15 -22.62 -14.75 19.04
N ASP A 16 -23.73 -15.20 19.65
CA ASP A 16 -25.08 -14.81 19.24
C ASP A 16 -25.29 -13.30 19.24
N ARG A 17 -24.79 -12.62 20.28
CA ARG A 17 -24.84 -11.16 20.38
C ARG A 17 -24.00 -10.52 19.28
N LYS A 18 -22.78 -11.00 19.08
CA LYS A 18 -21.86 -10.47 18.05
C LYS A 18 -22.43 -10.65 16.65
N ARG A 19 -23.06 -11.79 16.35
CA ARG A 19 -23.74 -12.05 15.08
C ARG A 19 -24.90 -11.08 14.84
N ARG A 20 -25.72 -10.81 15.87
CA ARG A 20 -26.80 -9.81 15.79
C ARG A 20 -26.28 -8.38 15.58
N GLN A 21 -25.13 -8.05 16.17
CA GLN A 21 -24.53 -6.71 16.06
C GLN A 21 -23.78 -6.49 14.74
N ARG A 22 -23.11 -7.52 14.20
CA ARG A 22 -22.19 -7.41 13.06
C ARG A 22 -22.87 -7.78 11.74
N ARG A 23 -24.06 -7.25 11.48
CA ARG A 23 -24.75 -7.45 10.20
C ARG A 23 -24.08 -6.62 9.12
N HIS A 24 -23.93 -7.20 7.92
CA HIS A 24 -23.29 -6.56 6.78
C HIS A 24 -21.88 -6.01 7.07
N ALA A 25 -21.13 -6.66 7.96
CA ALA A 25 -19.80 -6.20 8.36
C ALA A 25 -18.82 -6.19 7.17
N ARG A 26 -17.92 -5.20 7.15
CA ARG A 26 -16.81 -5.08 6.19
C ARG A 26 -15.52 -4.97 6.96
N PHE A 27 -14.65 -5.97 6.82
CA PHE A 27 -13.37 -5.99 7.48
C PHE A 27 -12.29 -5.61 6.48
N ILE A 28 -11.77 -4.40 6.61
CA ILE A 28 -10.81 -3.82 5.66
C ILE A 28 -9.43 -3.86 6.28
N ASN A 29 -8.48 -4.50 5.61
CA ASN A 29 -7.08 -4.54 6.03
C ASN A 29 -6.17 -4.30 4.83
N GLU A 30 -4.96 -3.82 5.08
CA GLU A 30 -3.90 -3.79 4.06
C GLU A 30 -3.13 -5.11 4.05
N THR A 31 -2.59 -5.47 2.89
CA THR A 31 -1.68 -6.62 2.71
C THR A 31 -0.49 -6.21 1.86
N MET A 32 0.67 -6.78 2.11
CA MET A 32 1.88 -6.43 1.34
C MET A 32 1.78 -6.92 -0.10
N MET A 33 1.34 -8.17 -0.27
CA MET A 33 1.24 -8.85 -1.57
C MET A 33 0.05 -9.81 -1.58
N ALA A 34 -0.35 -10.21 -2.78
CA ALA A 34 -1.31 -11.30 -3.01
C ALA A 34 -0.84 -12.15 -4.20
N THR A 35 -1.31 -13.40 -4.26
CA THR A 35 -1.09 -14.29 -5.41
C THR A 35 -2.29 -14.26 -6.37
N LEU A 36 -2.11 -14.64 -7.64
CA LEU A 36 -3.21 -14.78 -8.59
C LEU A 36 -4.26 -15.82 -8.16
N LEU A 37 -3.90 -16.74 -7.26
CA LEU A 37 -4.83 -17.71 -6.67
C LEU A 37 -5.57 -17.16 -5.44
N GLY A 38 -5.23 -15.96 -4.95
CA GLY A 38 -5.89 -15.33 -3.80
C GLY A 38 -5.28 -15.67 -2.44
N ALA A 39 -4.05 -16.19 -2.36
CA ALA A 39 -3.32 -16.17 -1.09
C ALA A 39 -2.78 -14.75 -0.82
N ALA A 40 -2.90 -14.24 0.40
CA ALA A 40 -2.35 -12.94 0.81
C ALA A 40 -1.12 -13.09 1.71
N VAL A 41 -0.24 -12.10 1.66
CA VAL A 41 1.04 -12.05 2.38
C VAL A 41 1.17 -10.71 3.09
N SER A 42 1.26 -10.72 4.41
CA SER A 42 1.18 -9.52 5.26
C SER A 42 2.24 -9.43 6.35
N ASP A 43 3.04 -10.46 6.58
CA ASP A 43 3.96 -10.51 7.72
C ASP A 43 5.42 -10.83 7.37
N ALA A 44 5.69 -11.59 6.31
CA ALA A 44 7.04 -12.09 6.03
C ALA A 44 7.44 -12.00 4.55
N LEU A 45 8.76 -11.92 4.34
CA LEU A 45 9.42 -12.05 3.03
C LEU A 45 9.64 -13.53 2.67
N GLU A 46 9.92 -13.84 1.40
CA GLU A 46 10.16 -15.24 0.94
C GLU A 46 11.32 -15.94 1.66
N ASP A 47 12.29 -15.17 2.15
CA ASP A 47 13.45 -15.69 2.90
C ASP A 47 13.16 -15.86 4.40
N GLY A 48 11.89 -15.78 4.81
CA GLY A 48 11.45 -15.99 6.19
C GLY A 48 11.66 -14.78 7.11
N ARG A 49 12.23 -13.67 6.61
CA ARG A 49 12.35 -12.44 7.41
C ARG A 49 10.98 -11.84 7.68
N VAL A 50 10.66 -11.67 8.96
CA VAL A 50 9.45 -10.98 9.42
C VAL A 50 9.60 -9.48 9.18
N VAL A 51 8.62 -8.89 8.51
CA VAL A 51 8.49 -7.45 8.29
C VAL A 51 7.64 -6.83 9.39
N SER A 52 6.53 -7.48 9.74
CA SER A 52 5.59 -7.07 10.78
C SER A 52 4.85 -8.27 11.34
N GLY A 53 4.31 -8.14 12.56
CA GLY A 53 3.37 -9.14 13.07
C GLY A 53 2.06 -9.14 12.27
N VAL A 54 1.41 -10.30 12.14
CA VAL A 54 0.09 -10.44 11.47
C VAL A 54 -1.01 -9.64 12.17
N GLY A 55 -0.92 -9.53 13.51
CA GLY A 55 -1.98 -8.96 14.32
C GLY A 55 -3.29 -9.75 14.20
N GLY A 56 -4.43 -9.04 14.16
CA GLY A 56 -5.76 -9.64 14.04
C GLY A 56 -6.28 -9.82 12.62
N GLN A 57 -5.45 -9.63 11.59
CA GLN A 57 -5.90 -9.65 10.19
C GLN A 57 -6.59 -10.97 9.84
N PHE A 58 -5.95 -12.11 10.15
CA PHE A 58 -6.52 -13.42 9.88
C PHE A 58 -7.82 -13.66 10.66
N ASP A 59 -7.92 -13.19 11.90
CA ASP A 59 -9.13 -13.33 12.72
C ASP A 59 -10.32 -12.61 12.07
N PHE A 60 -10.10 -11.41 11.54
CA PHE A 60 -11.12 -10.66 10.81
C PHE A 60 -11.54 -11.35 9.51
N VAL A 61 -10.58 -11.93 8.78
CA VAL A 61 -10.89 -12.72 7.59
C VAL A 61 -11.76 -13.92 7.97
N SER A 62 -11.35 -14.70 8.95
CA SER A 62 -12.11 -15.87 9.43
C SER A 62 -13.51 -15.47 9.90
N MET A 63 -13.64 -14.35 10.61
CA MET A 63 -14.93 -13.80 11.04
C MET A 63 -15.82 -13.41 9.86
N ALA A 64 -15.27 -12.77 8.83
CA ALA A 64 -16.03 -12.39 7.63
C ALA A 64 -16.64 -13.61 6.94
N HIS A 65 -15.91 -14.74 6.91
CA HIS A 65 -16.40 -15.99 6.35
C HIS A 65 -17.47 -16.64 7.22
N SER A 66 -17.42 -16.41 8.53
CA SER A 66 -18.36 -16.97 9.51
C SER A 66 -19.65 -16.17 9.65
N LEU A 67 -19.64 -14.88 9.32
CA LEU A 67 -20.80 -13.98 9.41
C LEU A 67 -21.60 -13.96 8.10
N GLN A 68 -22.92 -13.90 8.22
CA GLN A 68 -23.80 -13.71 7.08
C GLN A 68 -23.64 -12.30 6.51
N ASP A 69 -23.58 -12.20 5.18
CA ASP A 69 -23.44 -10.95 4.42
C ASP A 69 -22.22 -10.08 4.80
N ALA A 70 -21.20 -10.70 5.40
CA ALA A 70 -19.95 -10.04 5.74
C ALA A 70 -18.86 -10.32 4.71
N TYR A 71 -17.95 -9.37 4.54
CA TYR A 71 -16.84 -9.48 3.59
C TYR A 71 -15.51 -9.09 4.24
N SER A 72 -14.48 -9.85 3.86
CA SER A 72 -13.08 -9.49 4.07
C SER A 72 -12.57 -8.75 2.84
N ILE A 73 -11.97 -7.59 3.05
CA ILE A 73 -11.43 -6.72 2.01
C ILE A 73 -9.94 -6.52 2.28
N LEU A 74 -9.10 -6.97 1.35
CA LEU A 74 -7.66 -6.81 1.42
C LEU A 74 -7.19 -5.80 0.37
N MET A 75 -6.62 -4.69 0.85
CA MET A 75 -6.12 -3.62 -0.01
C MET A 75 -4.61 -3.74 -0.18
N LEU A 76 -4.12 -3.50 -1.39
CA LEU A 76 -2.69 -3.44 -1.69
C LEU A 76 -2.44 -2.53 -2.89
N PRO A 77 -1.35 -1.75 -2.92
CA PRO A 77 -0.88 -1.16 -4.16
C PRO A 77 -0.60 -2.29 -5.17
N ALA A 78 -0.92 -2.11 -6.44
CA ALA A 78 -0.64 -3.14 -7.46
C ALA A 78 0.87 -3.37 -7.67
N THR A 79 1.71 -2.35 -7.39
CA THR A 79 3.16 -2.37 -7.59
C THR A 79 3.89 -1.76 -6.40
N ARG A 80 5.19 -2.05 -6.31
CA ARG A 80 6.14 -1.42 -5.39
C ARG A 80 7.50 -1.23 -6.07
N VAL A 81 8.32 -0.34 -5.54
CA VAL A 81 9.73 -0.25 -5.93
C VAL A 81 10.57 -1.03 -4.92
N LYS A 82 11.31 -2.04 -5.40
CA LYS A 82 12.27 -2.81 -4.61
C LYS A 82 13.65 -2.60 -5.22
N ASN A 83 14.60 -2.05 -4.44
CA ASN A 83 15.97 -1.78 -4.89
C ASN A 83 16.05 -0.95 -6.20
N GLY A 84 15.14 0.02 -6.36
CA GLY A 84 15.07 0.84 -7.58
C GLY A 84 14.38 0.18 -8.77
N THR A 85 13.93 -1.07 -8.64
CA THR A 85 13.21 -1.79 -9.69
C THR A 85 11.73 -1.89 -9.35
N LEU A 86 10.87 -1.57 -10.32
CA LEU A 86 9.44 -1.76 -10.20
C LEU A 86 9.11 -3.26 -10.12
N ALA A 87 8.26 -3.65 -9.19
CA ALA A 87 7.82 -5.03 -9.00
C ALA A 87 6.33 -5.08 -8.71
N SER A 88 5.65 -6.12 -9.23
CA SER A 88 4.25 -6.38 -8.89
C SER A 88 4.08 -6.83 -7.44
N ASN A 89 3.00 -6.38 -6.80
CA ASN A 89 2.50 -6.94 -5.54
C ASN A 89 1.50 -8.09 -5.75
N ILE A 90 0.95 -8.20 -6.96
CA ILE A 90 0.20 -9.39 -7.39
C ILE A 90 1.17 -10.35 -8.07
N ARG A 91 1.36 -11.53 -7.46
CA ARG A 91 2.37 -12.51 -7.85
C ARG A 91 1.71 -13.79 -8.38
N TRP A 92 2.45 -14.59 -9.16
CA TRP A 92 1.99 -15.94 -9.48
C TRP A 92 1.98 -16.83 -8.21
N SER A 93 3.10 -16.84 -7.50
CA SER A 93 3.33 -17.58 -6.25
C SER A 93 4.19 -16.77 -5.29
N TYR A 94 4.18 -17.13 -4.02
CA TYR A 94 5.04 -16.55 -2.98
C TYR A 94 5.37 -17.60 -1.91
N GLY A 95 6.54 -17.49 -1.29
CA GLY A 95 7.04 -18.46 -0.29
C GLY A 95 6.30 -18.43 1.07
N HIS A 96 5.45 -17.43 1.31
CA HIS A 96 4.69 -17.25 2.54
C HIS A 96 3.21 -16.99 2.25
N SER A 97 2.33 -17.31 3.21
CA SER A 97 0.90 -16.98 3.15
C SER A 97 0.36 -16.73 4.55
N THR A 98 -0.12 -15.52 4.78
CA THR A 98 -0.80 -15.10 6.01
C THR A 98 -2.28 -15.44 5.95
N VAL A 99 -2.93 -15.12 4.83
CA VAL A 99 -4.30 -15.52 4.53
C VAL A 99 -4.23 -16.54 3.38
N PRO A 100 -4.58 -17.81 3.64
CA PRO A 100 -4.51 -18.83 2.62
C PRO A 100 -5.63 -18.67 1.59
N ARG A 101 -5.39 -19.13 0.36
CA ARG A 101 -6.29 -18.90 -0.79
C ARG A 101 -7.75 -19.33 -0.60
N HIS A 102 -8.04 -20.26 0.30
CA HIS A 102 -9.41 -20.71 0.57
C HIS A 102 -10.22 -19.68 1.38
N HIS A 103 -9.54 -18.74 2.04
CA HIS A 103 -10.14 -17.60 2.71
C HIS A 103 -10.20 -16.33 1.83
N ARG A 104 -9.90 -16.45 0.52
CA ARG A 104 -9.97 -15.32 -0.41
C ARG A 104 -11.38 -14.72 -0.45
N ASP A 105 -11.43 -13.40 -0.54
CA ASP A 105 -12.69 -12.67 -0.59
C ASP A 105 -12.60 -11.49 -1.56
N ILE A 106 -12.40 -10.25 -1.09
CA ILE A 106 -12.25 -9.08 -1.97
C ILE A 106 -10.82 -8.55 -1.91
N TYR A 107 -10.24 -8.25 -3.08
CA TYR A 107 -8.98 -7.52 -3.21
C TYR A 107 -9.21 -6.17 -3.87
N ILE A 108 -8.50 -5.14 -3.42
CA ILE A 108 -8.57 -3.80 -4.00
C ILE A 108 -7.17 -3.29 -4.28
N THR A 109 -6.92 -2.85 -5.51
CA THR A 109 -5.78 -2.00 -5.86
C THR A 109 -6.29 -0.66 -6.37
N GLN A 110 -5.37 0.24 -6.69
CA GLN A 110 -5.72 1.51 -7.33
C GLN A 110 -6.41 1.33 -8.70
N TYR A 111 -6.39 0.13 -9.29
CA TYR A 111 -7.04 -0.17 -10.57
C TYR A 111 -8.46 -0.71 -10.45
N GLY A 112 -8.91 -1.06 -9.23
CA GLY A 112 -10.27 -1.52 -9.01
C GLY A 112 -10.39 -2.65 -8.00
N ILE A 113 -11.47 -3.43 -8.14
CA ILE A 113 -11.92 -4.42 -7.17
C ILE A 113 -11.96 -5.80 -7.81
N ALA A 114 -11.30 -6.78 -7.19
CA ALA A 114 -11.42 -8.20 -7.52
C ALA A 114 -12.21 -8.93 -6.43
N ALA A 115 -13.48 -9.20 -6.68
CA ALA A 115 -14.27 -10.11 -5.85
C ALA A 115 -13.95 -11.56 -6.23
N THR A 116 -13.52 -12.38 -5.27
CA THR A 116 -12.96 -13.73 -5.50
C THR A 116 -13.59 -14.83 -4.65
N ARG A 117 -14.43 -14.48 -3.66
CA ARG A 117 -15.18 -15.45 -2.85
C ARG A 117 -16.06 -16.33 -3.72
N GLY A 118 -15.99 -17.64 -3.52
CA GLY A 118 -16.76 -18.63 -4.28
C GLY A 118 -16.38 -18.79 -5.75
N LYS A 119 -15.40 -18.04 -6.27
CA LYS A 119 -14.92 -18.18 -7.65
C LYS A 119 -14.03 -19.40 -7.81
N THR A 120 -13.98 -19.98 -9.01
CA THR A 120 -12.99 -21.00 -9.39
C THR A 120 -11.59 -20.38 -9.50
N ASP A 121 -10.54 -21.21 -9.54
CA ASP A 121 -9.17 -20.70 -9.73
C ASP A 121 -9.04 -19.85 -11.00
N ALA A 122 -9.63 -20.25 -12.13
CA ALA A 122 -9.59 -19.49 -13.37
C ALA A 122 -10.28 -18.12 -13.24
N GLN A 123 -11.46 -18.08 -12.62
CA GLN A 123 -12.21 -16.86 -12.38
C GLN A 123 -11.53 -15.93 -11.35
N THR A 124 -10.82 -16.50 -10.37
CA THR A 124 -9.99 -15.72 -9.44
C THR A 124 -8.78 -15.13 -10.15
N ILE A 125 -8.09 -15.90 -10.98
CA ILE A 125 -6.94 -15.40 -11.75
C ILE A 125 -7.37 -14.26 -12.67
N ASP A 126 -8.47 -14.42 -13.41
CA ASP A 126 -9.05 -13.35 -14.24
C ASP A 126 -9.32 -12.07 -13.43
N ALA A 127 -10.03 -12.18 -12.30
CA ALA A 127 -10.33 -11.04 -11.45
C ALA A 127 -9.06 -10.37 -10.88
N MET A 128 -8.07 -11.16 -10.45
CA MET A 128 -6.80 -10.62 -9.93
C MET A 128 -5.97 -9.95 -11.03
N LEU A 129 -5.97 -10.48 -12.26
CA LEU A 129 -5.31 -9.85 -13.40
C LEU A 129 -5.93 -8.50 -13.73
N GLN A 130 -7.25 -8.36 -13.61
CA GLN A 130 -7.96 -7.10 -13.87
C GLN A 130 -7.58 -5.96 -12.90
N ILE A 131 -7.05 -6.28 -11.72
CA ILE A 131 -6.54 -5.28 -10.75
C ILE A 131 -5.00 -5.26 -10.69
N THR A 132 -4.33 -5.97 -11.60
CA THR A 132 -2.87 -5.98 -11.74
C THR A 132 -2.40 -4.87 -12.66
N ASP A 133 -1.21 -4.34 -12.39
CA ASP A 133 -0.55 -3.36 -13.27
C ASP A 133 -0.19 -3.98 -14.62
N SER A 134 -0.51 -3.26 -15.71
CA SER A 134 -0.34 -3.72 -17.08
C SER A 134 1.09 -4.10 -17.43
N ALA A 135 2.10 -3.54 -16.76
CA ALA A 135 3.50 -3.93 -16.96
C ALA A 135 3.79 -5.40 -16.59
N PHE A 136 2.93 -6.02 -15.77
CA PHE A 136 3.12 -7.39 -15.26
C PHE A 136 2.05 -8.39 -15.71
N GLN A 137 0.93 -7.92 -16.27
CA GLN A 137 -0.18 -8.77 -16.69
C GLN A 137 0.25 -9.87 -17.68
N ALA A 138 1.03 -9.53 -18.71
CA ALA A 138 1.44 -10.49 -19.74
C ALA A 138 2.25 -11.67 -19.15
N GLY A 139 3.21 -11.39 -18.28
CA GLY A 139 4.02 -12.44 -17.63
C GLY A 139 3.20 -13.31 -16.67
N LEU A 140 2.19 -12.72 -16.01
CA LEU A 140 1.29 -13.45 -15.10
C LEU A 140 0.28 -14.32 -15.87
N ILE A 141 -0.20 -13.85 -17.02
CA ILE A 141 -1.03 -14.65 -17.95
C ILE A 141 -0.24 -15.86 -18.46
N ASP A 142 0.99 -15.65 -18.90
CA ASP A 142 1.87 -16.73 -19.36
C ASP A 142 2.12 -17.78 -18.27
N ALA A 143 2.40 -17.34 -17.03
CA ALA A 143 2.55 -18.24 -15.90
C ALA A 143 1.27 -19.07 -15.63
N ALA A 144 0.10 -18.44 -15.69
CA ALA A 144 -1.19 -19.11 -15.50
C ALA A 144 -1.54 -20.09 -16.64
N TRP A 145 -1.18 -19.77 -17.89
CA TRP A 145 -1.31 -20.69 -19.02
C TRP A 145 -0.40 -21.90 -18.90
N LYS A 146 0.88 -21.70 -18.55
CA LYS A 146 1.82 -22.80 -18.31
C LYS A 146 1.33 -23.74 -17.22
N ALA A 147 0.66 -23.20 -16.20
CA ALA A 147 0.02 -23.96 -15.13
C ALA A 147 -1.35 -24.55 -15.49
N ARG A 148 -1.83 -24.35 -16.73
CA ARG A 148 -3.14 -24.82 -17.22
C ARG A 148 -4.33 -24.32 -16.38
N LYS A 149 -4.21 -23.11 -15.83
CA LYS A 149 -5.22 -22.46 -14.99
C LYS A 149 -6.10 -21.45 -15.74
N LEU A 150 -5.74 -21.12 -16.97
CA LEU A 150 -6.53 -20.28 -17.87
C LEU A 150 -6.85 -21.05 -19.15
N ALA A 151 -8.01 -20.76 -19.74
CA ALA A 151 -8.44 -21.36 -20.99
C ALA A 151 -7.54 -20.94 -22.17
N ALA A 152 -7.47 -21.81 -23.19
CA ALA A 152 -6.83 -21.48 -24.45
C ALA A 152 -7.54 -20.25 -25.06
N GLY A 153 -6.76 -19.25 -25.48
CA GLY A 153 -7.30 -18.02 -26.05
C GLY A 153 -7.83 -17.01 -25.04
N TYR A 154 -7.59 -17.19 -23.73
CA TYR A 154 -7.90 -16.17 -22.72
C TYR A 154 -7.40 -14.79 -23.16
N ARG A 155 -8.24 -13.78 -22.95
CA ARG A 155 -7.94 -12.36 -23.18
C ARG A 155 -8.41 -11.58 -21.97
N LEU A 156 -7.53 -10.70 -21.51
CA LEU A 156 -7.90 -9.76 -20.46
C LEU A 156 -8.96 -8.78 -21.02
N PRO A 157 -9.96 -8.37 -20.22
CA PRO A 157 -10.89 -7.34 -20.64
C PRO A 157 -10.16 -6.04 -21.03
N PRO A 158 -10.53 -5.39 -22.15
CA PRO A 158 -9.83 -4.19 -22.65
C PRO A 158 -9.72 -3.05 -21.63
N GLU A 159 -10.73 -2.90 -20.77
CA GLU A 159 -10.77 -1.91 -19.70
C GLU A 159 -9.65 -2.10 -18.67
N ALA A 160 -9.19 -3.33 -18.46
CA ALA A 160 -8.11 -3.65 -17.53
C ALA A 160 -6.74 -3.71 -18.21
N ALA A 161 -6.67 -3.63 -19.54
CA ALA A 161 -5.42 -3.71 -20.29
C ALA A 161 -4.57 -2.44 -20.18
N ASN A 162 -5.11 -1.34 -19.64
CA ASN A 162 -4.46 -0.04 -19.46
C ASN A 162 -4.31 0.34 -17.98
N ASN A 163 -4.04 -0.62 -17.11
CA ASN A 163 -3.76 -0.41 -15.70
C ASN A 163 -2.32 0.09 -15.47
N HIS A 164 -2.09 1.38 -15.73
CA HIS A 164 -0.81 2.04 -15.48
C HIS A 164 -0.96 3.17 -14.46
N VAL A 165 0.04 3.32 -13.58
CA VAL A 165 0.03 4.38 -12.56
C VAL A 165 0.03 5.77 -13.20
N GLN A 166 0.61 5.92 -14.38
CA GLN A 166 0.59 7.17 -15.14
C GLN A 166 -0.83 7.59 -15.50
N ILE A 167 -1.68 6.64 -15.92
CA ILE A 167 -3.08 6.92 -16.27
C ILE A 167 -3.84 7.44 -15.04
N ILE A 168 -3.59 6.85 -13.88
CA ILE A 168 -4.18 7.31 -12.62
C ILE A 168 -3.71 8.71 -12.27
N ASN A 169 -2.41 8.98 -12.37
CA ASN A 169 -1.84 10.30 -12.12
C ASN A 169 -2.41 11.35 -13.10
N ASP A 170 -2.60 10.99 -14.37
CA ASP A 170 -3.18 11.85 -15.41
C ASP A 170 -4.67 12.12 -15.20
N ILE A 171 -5.38 11.25 -14.48
CA ILE A 171 -6.76 11.49 -14.05
C ILE A 171 -6.76 12.48 -12.88
N PHE A 172 -5.95 12.23 -11.86
CA PHE A 172 -5.91 13.08 -10.66
C PHE A 172 -5.23 14.44 -10.86
N SER A 173 -4.44 14.62 -11.93
CA SER A 173 -3.88 15.91 -12.31
C SER A 173 -4.92 16.87 -12.91
N ARG A 174 -6.07 16.36 -13.35
CA ARG A 174 -7.11 17.20 -13.95
C ARG A 174 -7.83 18.01 -12.86
N PRO A 175 -8.03 19.33 -13.04
CA PRO A 175 -8.58 20.21 -12.01
C PRO A 175 -9.91 19.73 -11.40
N GLN A 176 -10.79 19.14 -12.22
CA GLN A 176 -12.09 18.62 -11.78
C GLN A 176 -11.99 17.48 -10.76
N PHE A 177 -10.96 16.64 -10.86
CA PHE A 177 -10.76 15.54 -9.91
C PHE A 177 -9.96 16.01 -8.70
N ARG A 178 -8.96 16.88 -8.89
CA ARG A 178 -8.13 17.38 -7.79
C ARG A 178 -8.96 18.01 -6.67
N ALA A 179 -10.03 18.73 -7.00
CA ALA A 179 -10.94 19.32 -6.01
C ALA A 179 -11.72 18.27 -5.18
N SER A 180 -11.96 17.08 -5.72
CA SER A 180 -12.73 16.01 -5.06
C SER A 180 -11.86 15.09 -4.20
N PHE A 181 -10.54 15.11 -4.40
CA PHE A 181 -9.57 14.27 -3.70
C PHE A 181 -8.50 15.11 -3.01
N PRO A 182 -8.89 15.88 -1.96
CA PRO A 182 -7.90 16.55 -1.11
C PRO A 182 -7.01 15.49 -0.42
N GLU A 183 -5.80 15.89 -0.03
CA GLU A 183 -4.81 15.00 0.60
C GLU A 183 -5.33 14.39 1.91
N TYR A 184 -6.13 15.15 2.66
CA TYR A 184 -6.76 14.74 3.91
C TYR A 184 -8.29 14.86 3.81
N PRO A 185 -8.98 13.92 3.14
CA PRO A 185 -10.42 14.02 2.85
C PRO A 185 -11.31 13.95 4.10
N LEU A 186 -10.80 13.42 5.21
CA LEU A 186 -11.49 13.35 6.50
C LEU A 186 -10.92 14.35 7.52
N GLY A 187 -10.12 15.32 7.08
CA GLY A 187 -9.32 16.18 7.95
C GLY A 187 -8.06 15.47 8.46
N THR A 188 -7.26 16.20 9.24
CA THR A 188 -6.01 15.70 9.82
C THR A 188 -5.66 16.47 11.09
N ASP A 189 -5.12 15.76 12.08
CA ASP A 189 -4.54 16.36 13.29
C ASP A 189 -3.14 16.94 13.04
N LEU A 190 -2.56 16.68 11.86
CA LEU A 190 -1.28 17.24 11.46
C LEU A 190 -1.41 18.74 11.21
N THR A 191 -0.56 19.52 11.86
CA THR A 191 -0.36 20.93 11.55
C THR A 191 0.15 21.11 10.11
N ALA A 192 -0.05 22.30 9.53
CA ALA A 192 0.46 22.61 8.19
C ALA A 192 1.99 22.42 8.06
N THR A 193 2.73 22.58 9.15
CA THR A 193 4.18 22.29 9.20
C THR A 193 4.46 20.80 9.12
N GLU A 194 3.69 19.97 9.84
CA GLU A 194 3.85 18.52 9.81
C GLU A 194 3.44 17.92 8.46
N GLN A 195 2.39 18.46 7.82
CA GLN A 195 2.00 18.05 6.46
C GLN A 195 3.10 18.37 5.44
N ARG A 196 3.73 19.55 5.52
CA ARG A 196 4.87 19.87 4.64
C ARG A 196 6.08 18.97 4.92
N LEU A 197 6.32 18.66 6.19
CA LEU A 197 7.42 17.78 6.59
C LEU A 197 7.22 16.34 6.12
N SER A 198 6.01 15.78 6.19
CA SER A 198 5.75 14.41 5.76
C SER A 198 6.11 14.24 4.27
N VAL A 199 5.65 15.15 3.41
CA VAL A 199 5.96 15.14 1.97
C VAL A 199 7.47 15.27 1.72
N ALA A 200 8.15 16.17 2.41
CA ALA A 200 9.59 16.36 2.28
C ALA A 200 10.40 15.13 2.72
N LEU A 201 10.02 14.49 3.84
CA LEU A 201 10.68 13.31 4.36
C LEU A 201 10.44 12.08 3.47
N GLU A 202 9.23 11.90 2.94
CA GLU A 202 8.94 10.86 1.95
C GLU A 202 9.77 11.03 0.69
N TRP A 203 9.89 12.27 0.20
CA TRP A 203 10.72 12.58 -0.96
C TRP A 203 12.21 12.25 -0.70
N LEU A 204 12.74 12.58 0.48
CA LEU A 204 14.09 12.21 0.89
C LEU A 204 14.27 10.69 0.93
N GLN A 205 13.33 9.97 1.55
CA GLN A 205 13.39 8.52 1.65
C GLN A 205 13.45 7.88 0.25
N ARG A 206 12.54 8.28 -0.66
CA ARG A 206 12.50 7.78 -2.05
C ARG A 206 13.77 8.12 -2.83
N SER A 207 14.30 9.33 -2.64
CA SER A 207 15.50 9.80 -3.34
C SER A 207 16.81 9.18 -2.81
N SER A 208 16.80 8.63 -1.60
CA SER A 208 17.97 8.06 -0.93
C SER A 208 18.20 6.56 -1.19
N GLY A 209 17.41 5.94 -2.07
CA GLY A 209 17.35 4.49 -2.26
C GLY A 209 18.60 3.81 -2.85
N ASN A 210 19.55 4.56 -3.41
CA ASN A 210 20.80 4.03 -3.96
C ASN A 210 21.99 4.99 -3.75
N ALA A 211 23.21 4.53 -4.05
CA ALA A 211 24.43 5.31 -3.81
C ALA A 211 24.49 6.63 -4.59
N SER A 212 24.06 6.63 -5.86
CA SER A 212 24.01 7.84 -6.68
C SER A 212 22.95 8.84 -6.19
N GLY A 213 21.80 8.35 -5.72
CA GLY A 213 20.75 9.14 -5.09
C GLY A 213 21.23 9.83 -3.81
N LYS A 214 21.92 9.09 -2.94
CA LYS A 214 22.54 9.66 -1.72
C LYS A 214 23.56 10.75 -2.05
N LEU A 215 24.40 10.55 -3.06
CA LEU A 215 25.38 11.57 -3.49
C LEU A 215 24.69 12.83 -4.02
N ARG A 216 23.65 12.68 -4.87
CA ARG A 216 22.86 13.80 -5.39
C ARG A 216 22.18 14.59 -4.27
N LEU A 217 21.62 13.89 -3.28
CA LEU A 217 21.00 14.52 -2.11
C LEU A 217 22.02 15.30 -1.28
N ALA A 218 23.21 14.73 -1.03
CA ALA A 218 24.27 15.42 -0.29
C ALA A 218 24.75 16.69 -1.00
N LEU A 219 25.00 16.63 -2.31
CA LEU A 219 25.37 17.79 -3.13
C LEU A 219 24.27 18.86 -3.13
N GLY A 220 23.01 18.44 -3.34
CA GLY A 220 21.85 19.32 -3.31
C GLY A 220 21.68 20.02 -1.96
N ALA A 221 21.82 19.28 -0.86
CA ALA A 221 21.74 19.80 0.50
C ALA A 221 22.88 20.78 0.83
N LEU A 222 24.09 20.55 0.32
CA LEU A 222 25.21 21.48 0.51
C LEU A 222 25.02 22.78 -0.27
N MET A 223 24.48 22.71 -1.49
CA MET A 223 24.30 23.88 -2.35
C MET A 223 23.02 24.69 -2.05
N HIS A 224 21.93 24.00 -1.71
CA HIS A 224 20.58 24.59 -1.64
C HIS A 224 19.86 24.31 -0.31
N GLY A 225 20.44 23.53 0.60
CA GLY A 225 19.81 23.14 1.88
C GLY A 225 19.85 24.20 2.99
N ASN A 226 19.99 25.49 2.66
CA ASN A 226 19.98 26.55 3.66
C ASN A 226 18.55 26.84 4.14
N ALA A 227 18.04 26.01 5.06
CA ALA A 227 16.87 26.36 5.87
C ALA A 227 17.25 27.41 6.92
N SER A 228 16.39 28.40 7.14
CA SER A 228 16.61 29.37 8.21
C SER A 228 16.49 28.68 9.58
N ALA A 229 17.27 29.11 10.57
CA ALA A 229 17.19 28.59 11.94
C ALA A 229 15.83 28.86 12.62
N HIS A 230 14.99 29.72 12.02
CA HIS A 230 13.66 30.10 12.51
C HIS A 230 12.53 29.42 11.73
N ASP A 231 12.82 28.43 10.90
CA ASP A 231 11.78 27.66 10.22
C ASP A 231 11.05 26.76 11.24
N ALA A 232 9.72 26.87 11.29
CA ALA A 232 8.86 26.07 12.16
C ALA A 232 9.08 24.55 11.92
N ALA A 233 9.44 24.14 10.71
CA ALA A 233 9.75 22.76 10.38
C ALA A 233 11.05 22.28 11.04
N MET A 234 12.08 23.14 11.13
CA MET A 234 13.32 22.80 11.83
C MET A 234 13.07 22.69 13.34
N THR A 235 12.27 23.60 13.90
CA THR A 235 11.88 23.55 15.31
C THR A 235 11.09 22.28 15.63
N ARG A 236 10.13 21.90 14.77
CA ARG A 236 9.30 20.70 14.96
C ARG A 236 10.13 19.41 15.01
N LEU A 237 11.21 19.35 14.24
CA LEU A 237 12.15 18.23 14.21
C LEU A 237 13.28 18.32 15.26
N GLY A 238 13.36 19.41 16.03
CA GLY A 238 14.47 19.65 16.96
C GLY A 238 15.81 19.93 16.27
N LEU A 239 15.78 20.47 15.04
CA LEU A 239 16.95 20.81 14.22
C LEU A 239 17.22 22.32 14.15
N ASP A 240 16.57 23.12 15.01
CA ASP A 240 16.79 24.56 15.16
C ASP A 240 18.15 24.85 15.83
N ARG A 241 18.50 24.07 16.87
CA ARG A 241 19.78 24.16 17.59
C ARG A 241 20.59 22.89 17.43
N VAL A 242 21.37 22.84 16.36
CA VAL A 242 22.28 21.70 16.14
C VAL A 242 23.70 22.03 16.56
N SER A 243 24.38 21.05 17.13
CA SER A 243 25.77 21.17 17.59
C SER A 243 26.70 20.31 16.75
N GLY A 244 26.25 19.12 16.34
CA GLY A 244 27.06 18.12 15.63
C GLY A 244 27.07 18.25 14.10
N LEU A 245 28.10 17.69 13.45
CA LEU A 245 28.20 17.63 11.99
C LEU A 245 27.06 16.82 11.36
N GLY A 246 26.64 15.72 12.00
CA GLY A 246 25.52 14.89 11.54
C GLY A 246 24.18 15.65 11.54
N GLU A 247 23.87 16.33 12.64
CA GLU A 247 22.66 17.14 12.77
C GLU A 247 22.65 18.33 11.80
N ARG A 248 23.82 18.96 11.54
CA ARG A 248 23.96 19.99 10.50
C ARG A 248 23.64 19.45 9.11
N MET A 249 24.08 18.23 8.80
CA MET A 249 23.77 17.58 7.54
C MET A 249 22.27 17.23 7.45
N GLN A 250 21.68 16.69 8.52
CA GLN A 250 20.24 16.42 8.57
C GLN A 250 19.41 17.69 8.33
N ARG A 251 19.75 18.79 9.00
CA ARG A 251 19.08 20.09 8.79
C ARG A 251 19.13 20.53 7.33
N ARG A 252 20.29 20.39 6.68
CA ARG A 252 20.47 20.73 5.27
C ARG A 252 19.67 19.83 4.34
N LEU A 253 19.63 18.53 4.61
CA LEU A 253 18.85 17.57 3.84
C LEU A 253 17.35 17.88 3.92
N VAL A 254 16.82 18.12 5.13
CA VAL A 254 15.41 18.47 5.30
C VAL A 254 15.10 19.83 4.66
N GLY A 255 15.97 20.84 4.83
CA GLY A 255 15.83 22.14 4.17
C GLY A 255 15.75 22.03 2.65
N PHE A 256 16.64 21.24 2.05
CA PHE A 256 16.64 20.98 0.61
C PHE A 256 15.36 20.26 0.16
N ALA A 257 14.89 19.29 0.94
CA ALA A 257 13.67 18.56 0.63
C ALA A 257 12.41 19.43 0.71
N LEU A 258 12.31 20.30 1.73
CA LEU A 258 11.23 21.27 1.87
C LEU A 258 11.21 22.25 0.70
N GLN A 259 12.38 22.70 0.23
CA GLN A 259 12.47 23.56 -0.94
C GLN A 259 12.00 22.84 -2.21
N LYS A 260 12.40 21.57 -2.39
CA LYS A 260 12.01 20.78 -3.56
C LYS A 260 10.53 20.41 -3.61
N THR A 261 9.91 20.20 -2.45
CA THR A 261 8.50 19.82 -2.35
C THR A 261 7.56 21.02 -2.26
N GLY A 262 8.03 22.16 -1.75
CA GLY A 262 7.24 23.40 -1.64
C GLY A 262 7.07 24.18 -2.95
N GLN A 263 7.89 23.91 -3.98
CA GLN A 263 7.79 24.57 -5.30
C GLN A 263 6.73 23.96 -6.23
N GLY A 264 5.94 23.00 -5.74
CA GLY A 264 5.05 22.19 -6.57
C GLY A 264 5.86 21.14 -7.35
N ILE A 265 5.50 19.87 -7.15
CA ILE A 265 5.83 18.77 -8.07
C ILE A 265 4.62 18.57 -8.97
#